data_AF-A0A6G7ZGA1-F1
#
_entry.id   AF-A0A6G7ZGA1-F1
#
_cell.length_a   1.000
_cell.length_b   1.000
_cell.length_c   1.000
_cell.angle_alpha   90.00
_cell.angle_beta   90.00
_cell.angle_gamma   90.00
#
_symmetry.space_group_name_H-M   'P 1'
#
loop_
_entity.id
_entity.type
_entity.pdbx_description
1 polymer ?
#
loop_
_entity_poly.entity_id
_entity_poly.type
_entity_poly.pdbx_seq_one_letter_code
_entity_poly.pdbx_strand_id
1 'polypeptide(L)'
;MKALFATAAVLTTALAASPATAGTVSVGNSMALDCYQAAIARETDRNALGHCNLALEQEGLSSIDRAATLNNRGVLYLRGRNFRAAGRDFDKAVETYDGLAEAWLNKAISALRRGGGMETMPMIERALALNTQRPALAYYSRSLAYERGGDLRSAYNDLVKARDLAPEWRLPAEDLKLFKVVRR
;
A
#
# COMPACT_ATOMS: atom_id res chain seq x y z
N MET A 1 -0.65 2.04 89.42
CA MET A 1 -0.41 1.04 88.37
C MET A 1 -1.38 1.28 87.23
N LYS A 2 -0.91 1.07 85.98
CA LYS A 2 -1.57 1.20 84.68
C LYS A 2 -1.49 2.57 83.99
N ALA A 3 -0.36 2.75 83.31
CA ALA A 3 -0.22 3.61 82.13
C ALA A 3 -0.81 2.88 80.91
N LEU A 4 -1.59 3.57 80.09
CA LEU A 4 -2.05 3.10 78.78
C LEU A 4 -1.44 4.04 77.73
N PHE A 5 -0.51 3.47 76.96
CA PHE A 5 0.23 4.14 75.90
C PHE A 5 -0.61 4.26 74.63
N ALA A 6 -0.64 5.47 74.05
CA ALA A 6 -1.08 5.72 72.69
C ALA A 6 -0.01 5.21 71.70
N THR A 7 -0.43 4.49 70.66
CA THR A 7 0.38 4.32 69.44
C THR A 7 -0.51 4.48 68.22
N ALA A 8 -0.25 5.54 67.46
CA ALA A 8 -0.79 5.77 66.14
C ALA A 8 0.08 4.98 65.13
N ALA A 9 -0.54 4.11 64.34
CA ALA A 9 0.10 3.47 63.21
C ALA A 9 -0.32 4.20 61.93
N VAL A 10 0.59 5.03 61.40
CA VAL A 10 0.54 5.57 60.04
C VAL A 10 1.82 5.13 59.36
N LEU A 11 1.72 4.60 58.13
CA LEU A 11 2.72 4.31 57.08
C LEU A 11 2.36 2.96 56.45
N THR A 12 2.33 2.72 55.14
CA THR A 12 2.71 3.48 53.94
C THR A 12 2.03 2.78 52.76
N THR A 13 1.28 3.48 51.93
CA THR A 13 0.91 2.97 50.61
C THR A 13 2.14 3.06 49.70
N ALA A 14 2.70 1.91 49.34
CA ALA A 14 3.75 1.84 48.32
C ALA A 14 3.14 2.16 46.96
N LEU A 15 3.33 3.40 46.48
CA LEU A 15 3.13 3.73 45.08
C LEU A 15 4.27 3.09 44.27
N ALA A 16 4.00 1.93 43.69
CA ALA A 16 4.84 1.39 42.63
C ALA A 16 4.70 2.29 41.40
N ALA A 17 5.64 3.22 41.23
CA ALA A 17 5.80 3.94 39.98
C ALA A 17 6.29 2.94 38.93
N SER A 18 5.41 2.54 38.02
CA SER A 18 5.82 1.81 36.81
C SER A 18 6.87 2.65 36.07
N PRO A 19 7.95 2.06 35.54
CA PRO A 19 8.86 2.80 34.69
C PRO A 19 8.08 3.14 33.41
N ALA A 20 7.66 4.40 33.28
CA ALA A 20 7.26 4.94 32.00
C ALA A 20 8.49 4.87 31.11
N THR A 21 8.54 3.90 30.20
CA THR A 21 9.51 3.91 29.10
C THR A 21 9.12 5.05 28.18
N ALA A 22 9.53 6.27 28.53
CA ALA A 22 9.55 7.40 27.63
C ALA A 22 10.63 7.13 26.58
N GLY A 23 10.28 6.31 25.58
CA GLY A 23 11.03 6.25 24.35
C GLY A 23 10.82 7.59 23.64
N THR A 24 11.73 8.53 23.85
CA THR A 24 11.75 9.77 23.09
C THR A 24 12.13 9.42 21.65
N VAL A 25 11.15 9.35 20.76
CA VAL A 25 11.42 9.30 19.32
C VAL A 25 12.10 10.62 18.96
N SER A 26 13.37 10.52 18.60
CA SER A 26 14.17 11.64 18.15
C SER A 26 13.74 12.07 16.75
N VAL A 27 13.09 13.23 16.71
CA VAL A 27 13.28 14.33 15.74
C VAL A 27 13.13 13.99 14.25
N GLY A 28 11.94 14.30 13.70
CA GLY A 28 11.86 15.02 12.42
C GLY A 28 10.76 14.61 11.43
N ASN A 29 10.41 13.32 11.36
CA ASN A 29 9.55 12.80 10.29
C ASN A 29 8.15 12.41 10.81
N SER A 30 7.12 12.59 9.97
CA SER A 30 5.77 12.11 10.29
C SER A 30 5.68 10.59 10.10
N MET A 31 4.74 9.96 10.81
CA MET A 31 4.47 8.53 10.68
C MET A 31 4.00 8.19 9.25
N ALA A 32 3.31 9.13 8.59
CA ALA A 32 2.97 9.02 7.18
C ALA A 32 4.20 9.02 6.26
N LEU A 33 5.23 9.81 6.58
CA LEU A 33 6.49 9.83 5.84
C LEU A 33 7.26 8.51 6.01
N ASP A 34 7.32 7.98 7.23
CA ASP A 34 7.96 6.68 7.48
C ASP A 34 7.22 5.53 6.77
N CYS A 35 5.87 5.58 6.78
CA CYS A 35 5.03 4.68 5.99
C CYS A 35 5.34 4.75 4.50
N TYR A 36 5.47 5.97 3.96
CA TYR A 36 5.84 6.19 2.56
C TYR A 36 7.23 5.62 2.25
N GLN A 37 8.24 5.93 3.06
CA GLN A 37 9.60 5.44 2.89
C GLN A 37 9.66 3.91 2.88
N ALA A 38 8.94 3.26 3.79
CA ALA A 38 8.82 1.80 3.78
C ALA A 38 8.09 1.27 2.54
N ALA A 39 7.07 1.97 2.05
CA ALA A 39 6.34 1.58 0.84
C ALA A 39 7.18 1.75 -0.45
N ILE A 40 8.18 2.63 -0.47
CA ILE A 40 9.10 2.80 -1.62
C ILE A 40 10.45 2.07 -1.46
N ALA A 41 10.78 1.63 -0.24
CA ALA A 41 11.99 0.89 0.17
C ALA A 41 12.59 -0.04 -0.90
N ARG A 42 13.90 -0.08 -1.19
CA ARG A 42 15.17 0.47 -0.61
C ARG A 42 15.64 0.03 0.80
N GLU A 43 14.82 -0.08 1.84
CA GLU A 43 15.21 -0.68 3.15
C GLU A 43 14.05 -1.43 3.85
N THR A 44 14.35 -2.56 4.51
CA THR A 44 13.36 -3.37 5.22
C THR A 44 13.09 -2.84 6.63
N ASP A 45 12.16 -1.89 6.75
CA ASP A 45 11.61 -1.50 8.06
C ASP A 45 10.75 -2.64 8.62
N ARG A 46 11.14 -3.19 9.78
CA ARG A 46 10.41 -4.27 10.47
C ARG A 46 9.06 -3.82 11.01
N ASN A 47 8.85 -2.52 11.21
CA ASN A 47 7.61 -1.95 11.73
C ASN A 47 6.88 -1.05 10.71
N ALA A 48 7.14 -1.23 9.42
CA ALA A 48 6.54 -0.43 8.34
C ALA A 48 5.01 -0.29 8.44
N LEU A 49 4.31 -1.39 8.73
CA LEU A 49 2.86 -1.39 8.90
C LEU A 49 2.41 -0.62 10.15
N GLY A 50 3.21 -0.63 11.21
CA GLY A 50 2.94 0.10 12.45
C GLY A 50 2.93 1.61 12.22
N HIS A 51 3.92 2.14 11.50
CA HIS A 51 3.96 3.57 11.14
C HIS A 51 2.74 3.97 10.30
N CYS A 52 2.35 3.16 9.31
CA CYS A 52 1.14 3.42 8.54
C CYS A 52 -0.15 3.41 9.39
N ASN A 53 -0.27 2.47 10.34
CA ASN A 53 -1.44 2.40 11.22
C ASN A 53 -1.53 3.62 12.13
N LEU A 54 -0.43 3.97 12.80
CA LEU A 54 -0.39 5.13 13.69
C LEU A 54 -0.67 6.43 12.92
N ALA A 55 -0.12 6.60 11.72
CA ALA A 55 -0.42 7.77 10.89
C ALA A 55 -1.92 7.90 10.57
N LEU A 56 -2.57 6.79 10.21
CA LEU A 56 -3.99 6.80 9.86
C LEU A 56 -4.90 7.04 11.08
N GLU A 57 -4.47 6.65 12.27
CA GLU A 57 -5.24 6.73 13.51
C GLU A 57 -5.00 8.02 14.29
N GLN A 58 -3.76 8.50 14.33
CA GLN A 58 -3.32 9.55 15.26
C GLN A 58 -2.99 10.88 14.56
N GLU A 59 -2.64 10.86 13.28
CA GLU A 59 -2.34 12.09 12.55
C GLU A 59 -3.60 12.70 11.92
N GLY A 60 -3.70 14.04 12.02
CA GLY A 60 -4.72 14.85 11.36
C GLY A 60 -4.43 15.02 9.86
N LEU A 61 -4.39 13.91 9.12
CA LEU A 61 -4.05 13.89 7.70
C LEU A 61 -5.11 14.60 6.84
N SER A 62 -4.65 15.34 5.82
CA SER A 62 -5.51 15.80 4.74
C SER A 62 -6.12 14.61 3.98
N SER A 63 -7.18 14.83 3.19
CA SER A 63 -7.79 13.75 2.39
C SER A 63 -6.77 13.12 1.43
N ILE A 64 -5.92 13.95 0.82
CA ILE A 64 -4.87 13.50 -0.10
C ILE A 64 -3.81 12.67 0.65
N ASP A 65 -3.31 13.14 1.78
CA ASP A 65 -2.29 12.43 2.57
C ASP A 65 -2.83 11.14 3.17
N ARG A 66 -4.10 11.13 3.59
CA ARG A 66 -4.79 9.94 4.08
C ARG A 66 -4.92 8.90 2.97
N ALA A 67 -5.34 9.31 1.77
CA ALA A 67 -5.42 8.41 0.60
C ALA A 67 -4.03 7.88 0.21
N ALA A 68 -2.99 8.73 0.22
CA ALA A 68 -1.62 8.32 -0.05
C ALA A 68 -1.11 7.31 1.00
N THR A 69 -1.37 7.55 2.28
CA THR A 69 -0.98 6.65 3.38
C THR A 69 -1.70 5.30 3.30
N LEU A 70 -3.00 5.30 2.99
CA LEU A 70 -3.75 4.07 2.70
C LEU A 70 -3.14 3.31 1.51
N ASN A 71 -2.84 4.00 0.41
CA ASN A 71 -2.16 3.39 -0.73
C ASN A 71 -0.80 2.80 -0.34
N ASN A 72 0.00 3.51 0.44
CA ASN A 72 1.32 3.03 0.89
C ASN A 72 1.22 1.78 1.76
N ARG A 73 0.27 1.76 2.71
CA ARG A 73 0.00 0.55 3.51
C ARG A 73 -0.49 -0.61 2.64
N GLY A 74 -1.35 -0.32 1.66
CA GLY A 74 -1.79 -1.28 0.66
C GLY A 74 -0.63 -1.90 -0.13
N VAL A 75 0.37 -1.10 -0.52
CA VAL A 75 1.59 -1.58 -1.20
C VAL A 75 2.39 -2.52 -0.29
N LEU A 76 2.53 -2.21 1.00
CA LEU A 76 3.19 -3.10 1.96
C LEU A 76 2.45 -4.44 2.09
N TYR A 77 1.12 -4.42 2.17
CA TYR A 77 0.32 -5.65 2.15
C TYR A 77 0.47 -6.44 0.84
N LEU A 78 0.53 -5.76 -0.31
CA LEU A 78 0.72 -6.38 -1.61
C LEU A 78 2.06 -7.13 -1.68
N ARG A 79 3.15 -6.51 -1.18
CA ARG A 79 4.48 -7.13 -1.06
C ARG A 79 4.48 -8.34 -0.14
N GLY A 80 3.74 -8.26 0.97
CA GLY A 80 3.48 -9.39 1.86
C GLY A 80 2.49 -10.42 1.32
N ARG A 81 2.08 -10.32 0.04
CA ARG A 81 1.08 -11.19 -0.63
C ARG A 81 -0.30 -11.21 0.05
N ASN A 82 -0.58 -10.26 0.94
CA ASN A 82 -1.89 -10.08 1.56
C ASN A 82 -2.79 -9.24 0.66
N PHE A 83 -3.17 -9.80 -0.49
CA PHE A 83 -3.93 -9.09 -1.53
C PHE A 83 -5.32 -8.62 -1.05
N ARG A 84 -5.93 -9.34 -0.10
CA ARG A 84 -7.22 -8.92 0.49
C ARG A 84 -7.07 -7.65 1.32
N ALA A 85 -6.06 -7.56 2.18
CA ALA A 85 -5.80 -6.35 2.95
C ALA A 85 -5.39 -5.19 2.04
N ALA A 86 -4.52 -5.45 1.06
CA ALA A 86 -4.13 -4.46 0.06
C ALA A 86 -5.34 -3.89 -0.69
N GLY A 87 -6.23 -4.76 -1.18
CA GLY A 87 -7.46 -4.34 -1.87
C GLY A 87 -8.32 -3.40 -1.04
N ARG A 88 -8.57 -3.72 0.23
CA ARG A 88 -9.36 -2.86 1.13
C ARG A 88 -8.75 -1.47 1.32
N ASP A 89 -7.42 -1.40 1.43
CA ASP A 89 -6.74 -0.11 1.58
C ASP A 89 -6.78 0.70 0.28
N PHE A 90 -6.63 0.05 -0.88
CA PHE A 90 -6.77 0.75 -2.17
C PHE A 90 -8.21 1.21 -2.42
N ASP A 91 -9.22 0.42 -2.03
CA ASP A 91 -10.63 0.81 -2.09
C ASP A 91 -10.87 2.07 -1.26
N LYS A 92 -10.45 2.07 0.01
CA LYS A 92 -10.56 3.25 0.88
C LYS A 92 -9.77 4.44 0.35
N ALA A 93 -8.59 4.22 -0.25
CA ALA A 93 -7.79 5.30 -0.80
C ALA A 93 -8.54 6.03 -1.93
N VAL A 94 -9.12 5.30 -2.88
CA VAL A 94 -9.86 5.90 -4.00
C VAL A 94 -11.21 6.49 -3.57
N GLU A 95 -11.82 5.98 -2.50
CA GLU A 95 -13.00 6.59 -1.87
C GLU A 95 -12.66 7.90 -1.14
N THR A 96 -11.47 7.96 -0.51
CA THR A 96 -11.01 9.15 0.23
C THR A 96 -10.58 10.27 -0.73
N TYR A 97 -9.88 9.91 -1.80
CA TYR A 97 -9.46 10.83 -2.85
C TYR A 97 -9.28 10.06 -4.17
N ASP A 98 -10.16 10.34 -5.12
CA ASP A 98 -10.24 9.61 -6.39
C ASP A 98 -9.21 10.08 -7.44
N GLY A 99 -8.49 11.18 -7.17
CA GLY A 99 -7.47 11.75 -8.04
C GLY A 99 -6.09 11.10 -7.95
N LEU A 100 -5.91 10.13 -7.04
CA LEU A 100 -4.64 9.43 -6.87
C LEU A 100 -4.51 8.27 -7.87
N ALA A 101 -3.85 8.53 -9.01
CA ALA A 101 -3.68 7.57 -10.10
C ALA A 101 -3.09 6.22 -9.63
N GLU A 102 -2.13 6.27 -8.72
CA GLU A 102 -1.40 5.12 -8.19
C GLU A 102 -2.30 4.20 -7.36
N ALA A 103 -3.27 4.76 -6.65
CA ALA A 103 -4.24 3.97 -5.87
C ALA A 103 -5.14 3.16 -6.81
N TRP A 104 -5.60 3.76 -7.92
CA TRP A 104 -6.36 3.05 -8.95
C TRP A 104 -5.55 1.92 -9.61
N LEU A 105 -4.30 2.20 -9.99
CA LEU A 105 -3.42 1.18 -10.59
C LEU A 105 -3.14 0.04 -9.60
N ASN A 106 -2.84 0.36 -8.35
CA ASN A 106 -2.57 -0.65 -7.33
C ASN A 106 -3.83 -1.46 -6.95
N LYS A 107 -5.01 -0.84 -6.97
CA LYS A 107 -6.31 -1.52 -6.84
C LYS A 107 -6.48 -2.58 -7.93
N ALA A 108 -6.25 -2.19 -9.18
CA ALA A 108 -6.30 -3.11 -10.33
C ALA A 108 -5.32 -4.27 -10.18
N ILE A 109 -4.05 -3.98 -9.86
CA ILE A 109 -3.01 -5.00 -9.67
C ILE A 109 -3.40 -5.97 -8.55
N SER A 110 -3.91 -5.48 -7.43
CA SER A 110 -4.38 -6.32 -6.32
C SER A 110 -5.54 -7.24 -6.76
N ALA A 111 -6.49 -6.74 -7.54
CA ALA A 111 -7.58 -7.55 -8.10
C ALA A 111 -7.06 -8.61 -9.09
N LEU A 112 -6.15 -8.24 -10.00
CA LEU A 112 -5.50 -9.18 -10.93
C LEU A 112 -4.73 -10.28 -10.18
N ARG A 113 -4.06 -9.96 -9.07
CA ARG A 113 -3.36 -10.96 -8.23
C ARG A 113 -4.31 -11.91 -7.50
N ARG A 114 -5.58 -11.52 -7.33
CA ARG A 114 -6.65 -12.37 -6.78
C ARG A 114 -7.40 -13.18 -7.86
N GLY A 115 -6.93 -13.15 -9.11
CA GLY A 115 -7.55 -13.88 -10.22
C GLY A 115 -8.59 -13.08 -11.01
N GLY A 116 -8.73 -11.79 -10.72
CA GLY A 116 -9.66 -10.94 -11.48
C GLY A 116 -9.24 -10.72 -12.94
N GLY A 117 -10.14 -10.33 -13.83
CA GLY A 117 -9.86 -10.13 -15.25
C GLY A 117 -10.36 -8.78 -15.76
N MET A 118 -11.31 -8.83 -16.69
CA MET A 118 -11.86 -7.65 -17.38
C MET A 118 -12.53 -6.65 -16.43
N GLU A 119 -13.00 -7.06 -15.25
CA GLU A 119 -13.57 -6.14 -14.26
C GLU A 119 -12.56 -5.13 -13.70
N THR A 120 -11.26 -5.33 -13.95
CA THR A 120 -10.20 -4.39 -13.55
C THR A 120 -9.98 -3.27 -14.56
N MET A 121 -10.51 -3.39 -15.78
CA MET A 121 -10.39 -2.39 -16.86
C MET A 121 -10.69 -0.96 -16.41
N PRO A 122 -11.83 -0.64 -15.76
CA PRO A 122 -12.13 0.73 -15.36
C PRO A 122 -11.11 1.32 -14.38
N MET A 123 -10.50 0.47 -13.53
CA MET A 123 -9.48 0.91 -12.58
C MET A 123 -8.18 1.28 -13.31
N ILE A 124 -7.79 0.48 -14.31
CA ILE A 124 -6.57 0.70 -15.09
C ILE A 124 -6.73 1.92 -15.99
N GLU A 125 -7.88 2.07 -16.65
CA GLU A 125 -8.20 3.22 -17.48
C GLU A 125 -8.24 4.51 -16.67
N ARG A 126 -8.83 4.48 -15.46
CA ARG A 126 -8.80 5.63 -14.55
C ARG A 126 -7.37 6.03 -14.16
N ALA A 127 -6.50 5.05 -13.86
CA ALA A 127 -5.11 5.32 -13.55
C ALA A 127 -4.33 5.94 -14.72
N LEU A 128 -4.57 5.45 -15.95
CA LEU A 128 -3.98 6.02 -17.16
C LEU A 128 -4.49 7.45 -17.43
N ALA A 129 -5.80 7.69 -17.27
CA ALA A 129 -6.41 9.01 -17.45
C ALA A 129 -5.91 10.05 -16.44
N LEU A 130 -5.57 9.61 -15.23
CA LEU A 130 -4.97 10.44 -14.18
C LEU A 130 -3.43 10.55 -14.31
N ASN A 131 -2.85 10.07 -15.40
CA ASN A 131 -1.40 10.13 -15.67
C ASN A 131 -0.54 9.44 -14.60
N THR A 132 -0.84 8.17 -14.28
CA THR A 132 0.02 7.40 -13.38
C THR A 132 1.49 7.47 -13.78
N GLN A 133 2.36 7.55 -12.77
CA GLN A 133 3.81 7.59 -12.93
C GLN A 133 4.40 6.27 -13.46
N ARG A 134 3.59 5.21 -13.54
CA ARG A 134 4.01 3.88 -14.04
C ARG A 134 3.15 3.43 -15.22
N PRO A 135 3.15 4.18 -16.34
CA PRO A 135 2.28 3.86 -17.49
C PRO A 135 2.61 2.49 -18.09
N ALA A 136 3.89 2.09 -18.16
CA ALA A 136 4.29 0.76 -18.63
C ALA A 136 3.61 -0.36 -17.82
N LEU A 137 3.57 -0.24 -16.50
CA LEU A 137 2.91 -1.21 -15.62
C LEU A 137 1.38 -1.19 -15.75
N ALA A 138 0.79 -0.03 -16.05
CA ALA A 138 -0.64 0.06 -16.33
C ALA A 138 -1.01 -0.66 -17.63
N TYR A 139 -0.27 -0.46 -18.72
CA TYR A 139 -0.48 -1.20 -19.97
C TYR A 139 -0.26 -2.70 -19.79
N TYR A 140 0.79 -3.11 -19.07
CA TYR A 140 1.00 -4.52 -18.73
C TYR A 140 -0.14 -5.10 -17.88
N SER A 141 -0.66 -4.35 -16.90
CA SER A 141 -1.81 -4.81 -16.12
C SER A 141 -3.05 -4.98 -16.99
N ARG A 142 -3.23 -4.10 -17.99
CA ARG A 142 -4.35 -4.15 -18.93
C ARG A 142 -4.22 -5.32 -19.90
N SER A 143 -3.00 -5.65 -20.34
CA SER A 143 -2.78 -6.84 -21.17
C SER A 143 -3.19 -8.11 -20.43
N LEU A 144 -2.84 -8.24 -19.14
CA LEU A 144 -3.27 -9.38 -18.32
C LEU A 144 -4.81 -9.47 -18.18
N ALA A 145 -5.49 -8.33 -18.10
CA ALA A 145 -6.96 -8.30 -18.09
C ALA A 145 -7.53 -8.79 -19.43
N TYR A 146 -6.99 -8.30 -20.56
CA TYR A 146 -7.38 -8.73 -21.90
C TYR A 146 -7.11 -10.21 -22.16
N GLU A 147 -5.96 -10.75 -21.74
CA GLU A 147 -5.66 -12.18 -21.87
C GLU A 147 -6.70 -13.04 -21.15
N ARG A 148 -7.08 -12.65 -19.94
CA ARG A 148 -8.13 -13.34 -19.17
C ARG A 148 -9.51 -13.21 -19.80
N GLY A 149 -9.75 -12.12 -20.52
CA GLY A 149 -10.95 -11.92 -21.34
C GLY A 149 -10.90 -12.61 -22.71
N GLY A 150 -9.78 -13.22 -23.10
CA GLY A 150 -9.59 -13.86 -24.40
C GLY A 150 -9.25 -12.91 -25.56
N ASP A 151 -9.12 -11.60 -25.31
CA ASP A 151 -8.71 -10.63 -26.35
C ASP A 151 -7.18 -10.59 -26.47
N LEU A 152 -6.63 -11.63 -27.08
CA LEU A 152 -5.19 -11.79 -27.27
C LEU A 152 -4.59 -10.69 -28.17
N ARG A 153 -5.37 -10.08 -29.05
CA ARG A 153 -4.88 -9.00 -29.91
C ARG A 153 -4.64 -7.73 -29.11
N SER A 154 -5.61 -7.34 -28.28
CA SER A 154 -5.45 -6.16 -27.40
C SER A 154 -4.37 -6.41 -26.35
N ALA A 155 -4.29 -7.61 -25.80
CA ALA A 155 -3.21 -8.00 -24.90
C ALA A 155 -1.82 -7.83 -25.53
N TYR A 156 -1.62 -8.35 -26.75
CA TYR A 156 -0.37 -8.20 -27.48
C TYR A 156 0.01 -6.73 -27.69
N ASN A 157 -0.94 -5.89 -28.10
CA ASN A 157 -0.69 -4.47 -28.34
C ASN A 157 -0.27 -3.74 -27.05
N ASP A 158 -0.92 -4.05 -25.93
CA ASP A 158 -0.59 -3.46 -24.64
C ASP A 158 0.77 -3.97 -24.10
N LEU A 159 1.13 -5.23 -24.34
CA LEU A 159 2.48 -5.74 -24.02
C LEU A 159 3.56 -5.03 -24.84
N VAL A 160 3.32 -4.80 -26.14
CA VAL A 160 4.22 -4.00 -26.99
C VAL A 160 4.39 -2.59 -26.41
N LYS A 161 3.28 -1.94 -26.05
CA LYS A 161 3.32 -0.60 -25.47
C LYS A 161 4.08 -0.56 -24.14
N ALA A 162 3.85 -1.54 -23.27
CA ALA A 162 4.53 -1.66 -21.99
C ALA A 162 6.06 -1.82 -22.16
N ARG A 163 6.49 -2.69 -23.09
CA ARG A 163 7.90 -2.87 -23.46
C ARG A 163 8.52 -1.57 -23.98
N ASP A 164 7.83 -0.88 -24.88
CA ASP A 164 8.37 0.34 -25.51
C ASP A 164 8.50 1.49 -24.51
N LEU A 165 7.64 1.53 -23.48
CA LEU A 165 7.69 2.53 -22.40
C LEU A 165 8.75 2.23 -21.32
N ALA A 166 9.12 0.96 -21.12
CA ALA A 166 10.13 0.55 -20.16
C ALA A 166 10.99 -0.61 -20.74
N PRO A 167 11.94 -0.32 -21.64
CA PRO A 167 12.71 -1.35 -22.36
C PRO A 167 13.58 -2.23 -21.45
N GLU A 168 14.01 -1.72 -20.30
CA GLU A 168 14.77 -2.44 -19.29
C GLU A 168 13.90 -3.42 -18.48
N TRP A 169 12.58 -3.22 -18.46
CA TRP A 169 11.65 -4.13 -17.81
C TRP A 169 11.38 -5.33 -18.72
N ARG A 170 12.05 -6.45 -18.42
CA ARG A 170 12.03 -7.63 -19.29
C ARG A 170 10.69 -8.35 -19.40
N LEU A 171 9.80 -8.24 -18.40
CA LEU A 171 8.58 -9.06 -18.34
C LEU A 171 7.69 -8.92 -19.59
N PRO A 172 7.31 -7.71 -20.04
CA PRO A 172 6.55 -7.56 -21.28
C PRO A 172 7.22 -8.25 -22.50
N ALA A 173 8.54 -8.17 -22.63
CA ALA A 173 9.26 -8.77 -23.75
C ALA A 173 9.31 -10.30 -23.67
N GLU A 174 9.36 -10.88 -22.47
CA GLU A 174 9.29 -12.33 -22.29
C GLU A 174 7.87 -12.85 -22.59
N ASP A 175 6.82 -12.17 -22.12
CA ASP A 175 5.43 -12.56 -22.36
C ASP A 175 5.08 -12.49 -23.85
N LEU A 176 5.60 -11.49 -24.58
CA LEU A 176 5.44 -11.37 -26.04
C LEU A 176 5.95 -12.60 -26.82
N LYS A 177 6.92 -13.35 -26.30
CA LYS A 177 7.45 -14.57 -26.97
C LYS A 177 6.42 -15.71 -26.99
N LEU A 178 5.42 -15.66 -26.12
CA LEU A 178 4.34 -16.64 -26.06
C LEU A 178 3.31 -16.44 -27.17
N PHE A 179 3.27 -15.26 -27.80
CA PHE A 179 2.35 -14.94 -28.88
C PHE A 179 2.86 -15.44 -30.22
N LYS A 180 1.96 -16.06 -31.01
CA LYS A 180 2.21 -16.41 -32.41
C LYS A 180 1.45 -15.45 -33.32
N VAL A 181 2.17 -14.54 -33.97
CA VAL A 181 1.57 -13.61 -34.94
C VAL A 181 1.42 -14.29 -36.29
N VAL A 182 0.18 -14.65 -36.64
CA VAL A 182 -0.15 -15.16 -37.97
C VAL A 182 -0.62 -13.98 -38.82
N ARG A 183 0.12 -13.65 -39.89
CA ARG A 183 -0.36 -12.71 -40.90
C ARG A 183 -1.49 -13.41 -41.69
N ARG A 184 -2.65 -12.77 -41.75
CA ARG A 184 -3.74 -13.16 -42.67
C ARG A 184 -3.57 -12.40 -43.97
#